data_AF-A0A5C8QK62-F1
#
_entry.id   AF-A0A5C8QK62-F1
#
_cell.length_a   1.000
_cell.length_b   1.000
_cell.length_c   1.000
_cell.angle_alpha   90.00
_cell.angle_beta   90.00
_cell.angle_gamma   90.00
#
_symmetry.space_group_name_H-M   'P 1'
#
loop_
_entity.id
_entity.type
_entity.pdbx_description
1 polymer ?
#
loop_
_entity_poly.entity_id
_entity_poly.type
_entity_poly.pdbx_seq_one_letter_code
_entity_poly.pdbx_strand_id
1 'polypeptide(L)'
;MGTSAIPDDAPGDRLAAFGNQLIDVHIWLREELARLQDDVDDHFAGDGERPRELQAHCLAFCSALTRHHTAEDDGVFPELARRFPELAPVLEQLAHDHHMVTAILGRLQDLLDGISPAPDAAEARRVRGELHGLVALVESHFTYEEKKLVAALNALDTPLPGDFALRDARGG
;
A
#
# COMPACT_ATOMS: atom_id res chain seq x y z
N MET A 1 -24.59 -21.23 36.28
CA MET A 1 -24.01 -21.62 34.97
C MET A 1 -24.39 -20.50 34.01
N GLY A 2 -23.66 -19.38 33.95
CA GLY A 2 -22.31 -19.23 33.42
C GLY A 2 -22.44 -18.15 32.35
N THR A 3 -22.49 -16.87 32.76
CA THR A 3 -22.43 -15.76 31.80
C THR A 3 -20.96 -15.55 31.49
N SER A 4 -20.58 -15.81 30.25
CA SER A 4 -19.23 -15.58 29.76
C SER A 4 -19.06 -14.07 29.62
N ALA A 5 -18.19 -13.49 30.44
CA ALA A 5 -17.77 -12.10 30.27
C ALA A 5 -17.00 -12.00 28.94
N ILE A 6 -17.45 -11.11 28.06
CA ILE A 6 -16.63 -10.56 26.98
C ILE A 6 -15.51 -9.76 27.69
N PRO A 7 -14.21 -9.98 27.40
CA PRO A 7 -13.17 -9.13 27.97
C PRO A 7 -13.30 -7.73 27.35
N ASP A 8 -13.40 -6.72 28.21
CA ASP A 8 -13.22 -5.32 27.84
C ASP A 8 -11.76 -5.11 27.43
N ASP A 9 -11.51 -4.81 26.15
CA ASP A 9 -10.19 -4.41 25.66
C ASP A 9 -9.76 -3.12 26.37
N ALA A 10 -8.74 -3.25 27.24
CA ALA A 10 -8.18 -2.12 27.98
C ALA A 10 -7.71 -1.03 27.01
N PRO A 11 -7.85 0.27 27.36
CA PRO A 11 -7.43 1.38 26.49
C PRO A 11 -5.96 1.30 26.04
N GLY A 12 -5.09 0.66 26.83
CA GLY A 12 -3.67 0.46 26.51
C GLY A 12 -3.38 -0.48 25.34
N ASP A 13 -4.24 -1.48 25.08
CA ASP A 13 -4.02 -2.43 23.96
C ASP A 13 -4.38 -1.81 22.60
N ARG A 14 -5.27 -0.80 22.58
CA ARG A 14 -5.62 -0.05 21.36
C ARG A 14 -4.55 0.96 20.93
N LEU A 15 -3.72 1.42 21.87
CA LEU A 15 -2.71 2.46 21.67
C LEU A 15 -1.34 1.91 21.23
N ALA A 16 -1.07 0.63 21.46
CA ALA A 16 0.22 -0.01 21.15
C ALA A 16 0.35 -0.57 19.72
N ALA A 17 -0.50 -0.17 18.76
CA ALA A 17 -0.70 -0.97 17.54
C ALA A 17 -0.55 -0.24 16.20
N PHE A 18 -0.15 1.03 16.13
CA PHE A 18 -0.04 1.72 14.83
C PHE A 18 1.04 1.13 13.93
N GLY A 19 2.19 0.74 14.48
CA GLY A 19 3.22 0.03 13.72
C GLY A 19 2.76 -1.35 13.24
N ASN A 20 1.92 -2.04 14.01
CA ASN A 20 1.34 -3.31 13.57
C ASN A 20 0.31 -3.11 12.45
N GLN A 21 -0.50 -2.05 12.54
CA GLN A 21 -1.44 -1.70 11.48
C GLN A 21 -0.73 -1.35 10.17
N LEU A 22 0.43 -0.70 10.24
CA LEU A 22 1.29 -0.43 9.09
C LEU A 22 1.73 -1.73 8.41
N ILE A 23 2.27 -2.65 9.20
CA ILE A 23 2.68 -3.97 8.70
C ILE A 23 1.49 -4.72 8.08
N ASP A 24 0.33 -4.71 8.73
CA ASP A 24 -0.87 -5.40 8.23
C ASP A 24 -1.33 -4.85 6.87
N VAL A 25 -1.33 -3.52 6.68
CA VAL A 25 -1.71 -2.94 5.39
C VAL A 25 -0.65 -3.21 4.32
N HIS A 26 0.64 -3.17 4.66
CA HIS A 26 1.71 -3.50 3.71
C HIS A 26 1.67 -4.96 3.27
N ILE A 27 1.40 -5.90 4.18
CA ILE A 27 1.23 -7.32 3.82
C ILE A 27 0.10 -7.46 2.81
N TRP A 28 -1.05 -6.86 3.08
CA TRP A 28 -2.18 -6.91 2.15
C TRP A 28 -1.86 -6.26 0.80
N LEU A 29 -1.20 -5.10 0.78
CA LEU A 29 -0.78 -4.42 -0.46
C LEU A 29 0.21 -5.26 -1.27
N ARG A 30 1.16 -5.95 -0.62
CA ARG A 30 2.06 -6.90 -1.27
C ARG A 30 1.30 -8.05 -1.91
N GLU A 31 0.31 -8.59 -1.21
CA GLU A 31 -0.53 -9.68 -1.72
C GLU A 31 -1.38 -9.26 -2.93
N GLU A 32 -2.01 -8.07 -2.91
CA GLU A 32 -2.77 -7.56 -4.06
C GLU A 32 -1.85 -7.29 -5.26
N LEU A 33 -0.67 -6.71 -5.02
CA LEU A 33 0.28 -6.42 -6.09
C LEU A 33 0.81 -7.71 -6.75
N ALA A 34 1.06 -8.76 -5.94
CA ALA A 34 1.44 -10.08 -6.45
C ALA A 34 0.30 -10.71 -7.27
N ARG A 35 -0.96 -10.62 -6.81
CA ARG A 35 -2.11 -11.08 -7.59
C ARG A 35 -2.24 -10.35 -8.92
N LEU A 36 -2.06 -9.02 -8.93
CA LEU A 36 -2.10 -8.23 -10.15
C LEU A 36 -0.99 -8.65 -11.13
N GLN A 37 0.19 -9.03 -10.64
CA GLN A 37 1.26 -9.60 -11.47
C GLN A 37 0.85 -10.90 -12.13
N ASP A 38 0.32 -11.84 -11.33
CA ASP A 38 -0.12 -13.14 -11.84
C ASP A 38 -1.22 -12.98 -12.88
N ASP A 39 -2.23 -12.14 -12.61
CA ASP A 39 -3.34 -11.88 -13.54
C ASP A 39 -2.84 -11.30 -14.88
N VAL A 40 -1.88 -10.36 -14.83
CA VAL A 40 -1.26 -9.76 -16.02
C VAL A 40 -0.46 -10.80 -16.80
N ASP A 41 0.27 -11.67 -16.11
CA ASP A 41 1.07 -12.70 -16.77
C ASP A 41 0.21 -13.75 -17.46
N ASP A 42 -0.85 -14.21 -16.79
CA ASP A 42 -1.83 -15.15 -17.33
C ASP A 42 -2.60 -14.56 -18.51
N HIS A 43 -2.99 -13.28 -18.43
CA HIS A 43 -3.64 -12.58 -19.53
C HIS A 43 -2.78 -12.59 -20.80
N PHE A 44 -1.50 -12.22 -20.69
CA PHE A 44 -0.59 -12.22 -21.83
C PHE A 44 -0.14 -13.62 -22.27
N ALA A 45 -0.35 -14.65 -21.45
CA ALA A 45 -0.21 -16.05 -21.86
C ALA A 45 -1.43 -16.56 -22.66
N GLY A 46 -2.57 -15.85 -22.59
CA GLY A 46 -3.82 -16.23 -23.24
C GLY A 46 -4.75 -17.08 -22.39
N ASP A 47 -4.40 -17.29 -21.11
CA ASP A 47 -5.10 -18.18 -20.17
C ASP A 47 -5.78 -17.41 -19.01
N GLY A 48 -5.61 -16.08 -18.96
CA GLY A 48 -6.02 -15.25 -17.82
C GLY A 48 -7.27 -14.37 -18.03
N GLU A 49 -7.43 -13.45 -17.08
CA GLU A 49 -8.54 -12.50 -16.96
C GLU A 49 -8.73 -11.63 -18.22
N ARG A 50 -9.94 -11.10 -18.42
CA ARG A 50 -10.20 -10.18 -19.54
C ARG A 50 -9.57 -8.82 -19.24
N PRO A 51 -9.26 -8.01 -20.26
CA PRO A 51 -8.73 -6.66 -20.08
C PRO A 51 -9.47 -5.80 -19.05
N ARG A 52 -10.80 -5.91 -18.98
CA ARG A 52 -11.63 -5.15 -18.03
C ARG A 52 -11.43 -5.58 -16.57
N GLU A 53 -11.18 -6.86 -16.33
CA GLU A 53 -10.91 -7.39 -14.99
C GLU A 53 -9.54 -6.90 -14.50
N LEU A 54 -8.52 -6.91 -15.37
CA LEU A 54 -7.21 -6.31 -15.08
C LEU A 54 -7.28 -4.82 -14.77
N GLN A 55 -8.03 -4.06 -15.58
CA GLN A 55 -8.23 -2.62 -15.37
C GLN A 55 -8.90 -2.35 -14.01
N ALA A 56 -9.94 -3.11 -13.68
CA ALA A 56 -10.64 -2.96 -12.41
C ALA A 56 -9.73 -3.30 -11.21
N HIS A 57 -8.96 -4.38 -11.30
CA HIS A 57 -7.99 -4.76 -10.27
C HIS A 57 -6.91 -3.68 -10.11
N CYS A 58 -6.28 -3.26 -11.20
CA CYS A 58 -5.27 -2.20 -11.17
C CYS A 58 -5.82 -0.90 -10.57
N LEU A 59 -7.02 -0.48 -10.97
CA LEU A 59 -7.65 0.72 -10.43
C LEU A 59 -7.88 0.62 -8.92
N ALA A 60 -8.40 -0.53 -8.45
CA ALA A 60 -8.63 -0.77 -7.03
C ALA A 60 -7.32 -0.74 -6.22
N PHE A 61 -6.30 -1.47 -6.69
CA PHE A 61 -4.98 -1.50 -6.07
C PHE A 61 -4.33 -0.10 -6.04
N CYS A 62 -4.31 0.61 -7.18
CA CYS A 62 -3.72 1.94 -7.26
C CYS A 62 -4.44 2.94 -6.35
N SER A 63 -5.76 2.87 -6.26
CA SER A 63 -6.55 3.71 -5.36
C SER A 63 -6.21 3.42 -3.90
N ALA A 64 -6.08 2.14 -3.53
CA ALA A 64 -5.75 1.74 -2.17
C ALA A 64 -4.35 2.21 -1.76
N LEU A 65 -3.34 1.97 -2.61
CA LEU A 65 -1.96 2.39 -2.36
C LEU A 65 -1.83 3.92 -2.29
N THR A 66 -2.48 4.63 -3.20
CA THR A 66 -2.50 6.12 -3.19
C THR A 66 -3.11 6.65 -1.90
N ARG A 67 -4.24 6.08 -1.46
CA ARG A 67 -4.90 6.50 -0.23
C ARG A 67 -4.05 6.24 1.01
N HIS A 68 -3.36 5.11 1.05
CA HIS A 68 -2.43 4.76 2.12
C HIS A 68 -1.28 5.76 2.21
N HIS A 69 -0.55 6.02 1.13
CA HIS A 69 0.54 7.00 1.12
C HIS A 69 0.05 8.43 1.44
N THR A 70 -1.13 8.81 0.96
CA THR A 70 -1.72 10.13 1.28
C THR A 70 -1.99 10.27 2.79
N ALA A 71 -2.49 9.21 3.43
CA ALA A 71 -2.72 9.22 4.88
C ALA A 71 -1.40 9.33 5.68
N GLU A 72 -0.32 8.77 5.14
CA GLU A 72 1.01 8.93 5.72
C GLU A 72 1.56 10.34 5.55
N ASP A 73 1.56 10.86 4.33
CA ASP A 73 2.10 12.17 4.00
C ASP A 73 1.37 13.30 4.74
N ASP A 74 0.03 13.28 4.74
CA ASP A 74 -0.79 14.36 5.29
C ASP A 74 -1.08 14.19 6.79
N GLY A 75 -0.90 12.97 7.32
CA GLY A 75 -1.26 12.61 8.68
C GLY A 75 -0.09 12.10 9.51
N VAL A 76 0.41 10.90 9.18
CA VAL A 76 1.38 10.16 10.02
C VAL A 76 2.71 10.92 10.14
N PHE A 77 3.26 11.36 9.01
CA PHE A 77 4.58 11.94 8.93
C PHE A 77 4.68 13.28 9.70
N PRO A 78 3.71 14.21 9.61
CA PRO A 78 3.71 15.41 10.45
C PRO A 78 3.76 15.12 11.96
N GLU A 79 2.99 14.13 12.44
CA GLU A 79 2.98 13.78 13.87
C GLU A 79 4.29 13.12 14.29
N LEU A 80 4.85 12.23 13.46
CA LEU A 80 6.16 11.64 13.71
C LEU A 80 7.26 12.71 13.72
N ALA A 81 7.26 13.65 12.79
CA ALA A 81 8.23 14.74 12.73
C ALA A 81 8.16 15.63 13.98
N ARG A 82 6.95 15.88 14.50
CA ARG A 82 6.73 16.66 15.72
C ARG A 82 7.25 15.93 16.97
N ARG A 83 7.06 14.61 17.04
CA ARG A 83 7.37 13.81 18.24
C ARG A 83 8.80 13.28 18.26
N PHE A 84 9.35 12.98 17.09
CA PHE A 84 10.67 12.38 16.85
C PHE A 84 11.41 13.16 15.75
N PRO A 85 11.91 14.37 16.03
CA PRO A 85 12.56 15.23 15.02
C PRO A 85 13.76 14.56 14.32
N GLU A 86 14.39 13.58 14.96
CA GLU A 86 15.46 12.78 14.39
C GLU A 86 15.04 11.94 13.18
N LEU A 87 13.74 11.71 12.98
CA LEU A 87 13.20 10.98 11.84
C LEU A 87 13.01 11.85 10.59
N ALA A 88 13.19 13.18 10.66
CA ALA A 88 12.93 14.07 9.52
C ALA A 88 13.60 13.61 8.20
N PRO A 89 14.88 13.18 8.16
CA PRO A 89 15.50 12.68 6.92
C PRO A 89 14.88 11.37 6.41
N VAL A 90 14.32 10.54 7.30
CA VAL A 90 13.62 9.30 6.93
C VAL A 90 12.28 9.65 6.28
N LEU A 91 11.52 10.55 6.89
CA LEU A 91 10.20 10.97 6.40
C LEU A 91 10.31 11.67 5.05
N GLU A 92 11.33 12.52 4.86
CA GLU A 92 11.61 13.15 3.55
C GLU A 92 11.92 12.11 2.46
N GLN A 93 12.67 11.06 2.78
CA GLN A 93 12.94 9.97 1.84
C GLN A 93 11.68 9.18 1.50
N LEU A 94 10.84 8.87 2.49
CA LEU A 94 9.59 8.13 2.26
C LEU A 94 8.62 8.92 1.39
N ALA A 95 8.44 10.22 1.65
CA ALA A 95 7.64 11.10 0.80
C ALA A 95 8.19 11.18 -0.65
N HIS A 96 9.52 11.14 -0.82
CA HIS A 96 10.12 11.05 -2.14
C HIS A 96 9.77 9.74 -2.86
N ASP A 97 9.86 8.61 -2.15
CA ASP A 97 9.48 7.30 -2.67
C ASP A 97 7.99 7.28 -3.06
N HIS A 98 7.11 7.89 -2.26
CA HIS A 98 5.68 8.00 -2.58
C HIS A 98 5.45 8.68 -3.93
N HIS A 99 6.13 9.79 -4.22
CA HIS A 99 6.03 10.47 -5.51
C HIS A 99 6.48 9.58 -6.68
N MET A 100 7.54 8.80 -6.49
CA MET A 100 8.00 7.84 -7.50
C MET A 100 6.98 6.73 -7.74
N VAL A 101 6.40 6.18 -6.66
CA VAL A 101 5.34 5.18 -6.74
C VAL A 101 4.13 5.72 -7.48
N THR A 102 3.62 6.91 -7.11
CA THR A 102 2.49 7.56 -7.80
C THR A 102 2.74 7.72 -9.30
N ALA A 103 3.97 8.11 -9.69
CA ALA A 103 4.31 8.24 -11.10
C ALA A 103 4.28 6.90 -11.85
N ILE A 104 4.71 5.80 -11.23
CA ILE A 104 4.63 4.45 -11.82
C ILE A 104 3.16 3.98 -11.90
N LEU A 105 2.37 4.19 -10.84
CA LEU A 105 0.95 3.83 -10.82
C LEU A 105 0.17 4.49 -11.95
N GLY A 106 0.41 5.79 -12.20
CA GLY A 106 -0.21 6.49 -13.32
C GLY A 106 0.14 5.88 -14.68
N ARG A 107 1.42 5.56 -14.92
CA ARG A 107 1.84 4.90 -16.17
C ARG A 107 1.25 3.50 -16.31
N LEU A 108 1.16 2.75 -15.23
CA LEU A 108 0.57 1.40 -15.24
C LEU A 108 -0.92 1.46 -15.58
N GLN A 109 -1.67 2.40 -14.98
CA GLN A 109 -3.08 2.65 -15.32
C GLN A 109 -3.24 3.01 -16.79
N ASP A 110 -2.47 3.98 -17.30
CA ASP A 110 -2.52 4.39 -18.71
C ASP A 110 -2.26 3.21 -19.67
N LEU A 111 -1.32 2.32 -19.32
CA LEU A 111 -1.00 1.14 -20.12
C LEU A 111 -2.13 0.11 -20.10
N LEU A 112 -2.75 -0.15 -18.95
CA LEU A 112 -3.82 -1.14 -18.82
C LEU A 112 -5.14 -0.63 -19.40
N ASP A 113 -5.45 0.66 -19.26
CA ASP A 113 -6.59 1.30 -19.91
C ASP A 113 -6.47 1.27 -21.44
N GLY A 114 -5.24 1.37 -21.95
CA GLY A 114 -4.90 1.31 -23.36
C GLY A 114 -4.67 -0.08 -23.94
N ILE A 115 -4.89 -1.16 -23.18
CA ILE A 115 -4.56 -2.51 -23.62
C ILE A 115 -5.38 -2.91 -24.87
N SER A 116 -4.68 -3.44 -25.87
CA SER A 116 -5.28 -3.86 -27.14
C SER A 116 -6.14 -5.12 -26.94
N PRO A 117 -7.26 -5.28 -27.68
CA PRO A 117 -8.01 -6.54 -27.71
C PRO A 117 -7.18 -7.75 -28.19
N ALA A 118 -6.09 -7.48 -28.93
CA ALA A 118 -5.11 -8.46 -29.36
C ALA A 118 -3.71 -7.89 -29.07
N PRO A 119 -3.21 -8.03 -27.82
CA PRO A 119 -1.95 -7.45 -27.43
C PRO A 119 -0.78 -8.17 -28.11
N ASP A 120 0.23 -7.40 -28.51
CA ASP A 120 1.46 -7.96 -29.07
C ASP A 120 2.54 -8.16 -27.98
N ALA A 121 3.63 -8.82 -28.36
CA ALA A 121 4.73 -9.08 -27.43
C ALA A 121 5.41 -7.80 -26.92
N ALA A 122 5.31 -6.68 -27.63
CA ALA A 122 5.89 -5.41 -27.19
C ALA A 122 5.02 -4.75 -26.12
N GLU A 123 3.70 -4.83 -26.24
CA GLU A 123 2.75 -4.38 -25.23
C GLU A 123 2.89 -5.17 -23.94
N ALA A 124 2.94 -6.51 -24.03
CA ALA A 124 3.18 -7.38 -22.89
C ALA A 124 4.49 -7.01 -22.16
N ARG A 125 5.57 -6.74 -22.89
CA ARG A 125 6.85 -6.31 -22.29
C ARG A 125 6.75 -4.96 -21.58
N ARG A 126 5.98 -4.01 -22.11
CA ARG A 126 5.81 -2.69 -21.48
C ARG A 126 5.07 -2.80 -20.15
N VAL A 127 3.93 -3.48 -20.14
CA VAL A 127 3.11 -3.67 -18.92
C VAL A 127 3.90 -4.42 -17.85
N ARG A 128 4.50 -5.57 -18.20
CA ARG A 128 5.35 -6.35 -17.28
C ARG A 128 6.54 -5.54 -16.76
N GLY A 129 7.13 -4.70 -17.61
CA GLY A 129 8.26 -3.85 -17.23
C GLY A 129 7.89 -2.83 -16.15
N GLU A 130 6.79 -2.09 -16.33
CA GLU A 130 6.32 -1.13 -15.33
C GLU A 130 5.90 -1.85 -14.04
N LEU A 131 5.23 -2.99 -14.14
CA LEU A 131 4.78 -3.74 -12.96
C LEU A 131 5.94 -4.33 -12.15
N HIS A 132 6.98 -4.88 -12.81
CA HIS A 132 8.21 -5.29 -12.13
C HIS A 132 8.93 -4.11 -11.46
N GLY A 133 8.97 -2.96 -12.11
CA GLY A 133 9.53 -1.74 -11.53
C GLY A 133 8.78 -1.29 -10.28
N LEU A 134 7.44 -1.34 -10.33
CA LEU A 134 6.57 -1.03 -9.21
C LEU A 134 6.83 -1.97 -8.03
N VAL A 135 6.87 -3.29 -8.27
CA VAL A 135 7.13 -4.29 -7.23
C VAL A 135 8.48 -4.06 -6.55
N ALA A 136 9.54 -3.87 -7.34
CA ALA A 136 10.86 -3.65 -6.78
C ALA A 136 10.91 -2.39 -5.90
N LEU A 137 10.26 -1.31 -6.34
CA LEU A 137 10.22 -0.05 -5.59
C LEU A 137 9.40 -0.18 -4.31
N VAL A 138 8.16 -0.70 -4.41
CA VAL A 138 7.23 -0.82 -3.29
C VAL A 138 7.76 -1.78 -2.23
N GLU A 139 8.37 -2.90 -2.63
CA GLU A 139 8.96 -3.84 -1.66
C GLU A 139 10.13 -3.21 -0.89
N SER A 140 11.00 -2.49 -1.58
CA SER A 140 12.10 -1.75 -0.95
C SER A 140 11.58 -0.66 -0.02
N HIS A 141 10.55 0.06 -0.46
CA HIS A 141 9.90 1.15 0.28
C HIS A 141 9.27 0.64 1.58
N PHE A 142 8.36 -0.34 1.51
CA PHE A 142 7.72 -0.93 2.69
C PHE A 142 8.74 -1.50 3.67
N THR A 143 9.75 -2.22 3.19
CA THR A 143 10.81 -2.77 4.06
C THR A 143 11.57 -1.66 4.80
N TYR A 144 11.87 -0.56 4.11
CA TYR A 144 12.57 0.58 4.71
C TYR A 144 11.69 1.28 5.74
N GLU A 145 10.44 1.55 5.40
CA GLU A 145 9.49 2.21 6.29
C GLU A 145 9.23 1.40 7.56
N GLU A 146 8.88 0.13 7.42
CA GLU A 146 8.62 -0.76 8.56
C GLU A 146 9.81 -0.78 9.52
N LYS A 147 11.02 -0.90 8.97
CA LYS A 147 12.26 -0.91 9.75
C LYS A 147 12.50 0.40 10.51
N LYS A 148 12.07 1.53 9.97
CA LYS A 148 12.38 2.86 10.49
C LYS A 148 11.29 3.41 11.40
N LEU A 149 10.03 3.17 11.08
CA LEU A 149 8.90 3.88 11.68
C LEU A 149 8.11 3.04 12.70
N VAL A 150 8.08 1.71 12.60
CA VAL A 150 7.23 0.85 13.46
C VAL A 150 7.44 1.11 14.95
N ALA A 151 8.69 1.23 15.39
CA ALA A 151 8.99 1.49 16.80
C ALA A 151 8.50 2.88 17.25
N ALA A 152 8.65 3.91 16.41
CA ALA A 152 8.20 5.25 16.70
C ALA A 152 6.66 5.35 16.69
N LEU A 153 6.01 4.69 15.74
CA LEU A 153 4.56 4.57 15.64
C LEU A 153 3.95 3.90 16.87
N ASN A 154 4.55 2.81 17.35
CA ASN A 154 4.08 2.11 18.56
C ASN A 154 4.32 2.91 19.85
N ALA A 155 5.15 3.96 19.81
CA ALA A 155 5.38 4.86 20.93
C ALA A 155 4.46 6.11 20.92
N LEU A 156 3.53 6.19 19.96
CA LEU A 156 2.51 7.25 19.93
C LEU A 156 1.39 6.95 20.95
N ASP A 157 1.50 7.53 22.14
CA ASP A 157 0.51 7.40 23.23
C ASP A 157 -0.81 8.18 22.99
N THR A 158 -1.08 8.64 21.77
CA THR A 158 -2.30 9.39 21.42
C THR A 158 -3.03 8.68 20.29
N PRO A 159 -4.37 8.55 20.36
CA PRO A 159 -5.14 8.09 19.21
C PRO A 159 -4.88 9.03 18.05
N LEU A 160 -4.31 8.50 16.97
CA LEU A 160 -4.33 9.19 15.70
C LEU A 160 -5.80 9.42 15.29
N PRO A 161 -6.13 10.52 14.60
CA PRO A 161 -7.52 10.90 14.37
C PRO A 161 -8.34 9.78 13.69
N GLY A 162 -9.67 9.76 13.85
CA GLY A 162 -10.49 8.58 13.48
C GLY A 162 -10.48 8.20 12.00
N ASP A 163 -9.96 9.08 11.14
CA ASP A 163 -9.68 8.92 9.71
C ASP A 163 -8.31 8.27 9.41
N PHE A 164 -7.44 8.12 10.41
CA PHE A 164 -6.08 7.57 10.29
C PHE A 164 -6.01 6.05 10.16
N ALA A 165 -7.12 5.41 9.82
CA ALA A 165 -7.16 3.97 9.72
C ALA A 165 -6.50 3.51 8.41
N LEU A 166 -5.28 2.98 8.52
CA LEU A 166 -4.65 2.12 7.51
C LEU A 166 -5.57 0.95 7.08
N ARG A 167 -6.64 0.69 7.85
CA ARG A 167 -7.70 -0.30 7.57
C ARG A 167 -8.50 -0.02 6.31
N ASP A 168 -8.71 1.24 5.98
CA ASP A 168 -9.62 1.62 4.89
C ASP A 168 -8.99 1.43 3.50
N ALA A 169 -7.71 1.02 3.42
CA ALA A 169 -7.08 0.60 2.17
C ALA A 169 -7.62 -0.75 1.66
N ARG A 170 -8.13 -1.62 2.54
CA ARG A 170 -8.69 -2.94 2.18
C ARG A 170 -10.05 -2.90 1.48
N GLY A 171 -10.60 -1.71 1.24
CA GLY A 171 -11.91 -1.50 0.63
C GLY A 171 -13.06 -1.60 1.64
N GLY A 172 -14.05 -0.72 1.46
CA GLY A 172 -15.38 -0.81 2.10
C GLY A 172 -16.35 -1.63 1.26
#